data_AF-A0A954YUS7-F1
#
_entry.id   AF-A0A954YUS7-F1
#
_cell.length_a   1.000
_cell.length_b   1.000
_cell.length_c   1.000
_cell.angle_alpha   90.00
_cell.angle_beta   90.00
_cell.angle_gamma   90.00
#
_symmetry.space_group_name_H-M   'P 1'
#
loop_
_entity.id
_entity.type
_entity.pdbx_description
1 polymer ?
#
loop_
_entity_poly.entity_id
_entity_poly.type
_entity_poly.pdbx_seq_one_letter_code
_entity_poly.pdbx_strand_id
1 'polypeptide(L)'
;MLAISAVSSAPEAAYRALAKDHGATRNSGKRIPRGQVQFVDCRIPDCDGHYIVANMIAQNGLDRRAVPNGVLVDYVALEKCLDIVFARSAELGFEVHMPKGIGSGLAGGNAETIYGMIETAAKKFCVDVTLWEFIDSSAPPFVPKKRRG
;
A
#
# COMPACT_ATOMS: atom_id res chain seq x y z
N MET A 1 12.72 6.31 -7.50
CA MET A 1 11.54 7.16 -7.76
C MET A 1 10.31 6.39 -7.29
N LEU A 2 9.40 6.99 -6.52
CA LEU A 2 8.15 6.31 -6.12
C LEU A 2 7.17 6.37 -7.30
N ALA A 3 6.60 5.22 -7.69
CA ALA A 3 5.82 5.09 -8.93
C ALA A 3 4.61 6.05 -9.00
N ILE A 4 3.93 6.31 -7.88
CA ILE A 4 2.73 7.17 -7.84
C ILE A 4 3.11 8.65 -7.98
N SER A 5 4.09 9.14 -7.24
CA SER A 5 4.52 10.55 -7.29
C SER A 5 5.13 10.96 -8.62
N ALA A 6 5.57 9.99 -9.45
CA ALA A 6 6.00 10.23 -10.82
C ALA A 6 4.85 10.58 -11.77
N VAL A 7 3.63 10.11 -11.46
CA VAL A 7 2.43 10.26 -12.29
C VAL A 7 1.51 11.36 -11.75
N SER A 8 1.34 11.43 -10.42
CA SER A 8 0.53 12.45 -9.76
C SER A 8 1.10 12.77 -8.38
N SER A 9 1.30 14.06 -8.10
CA SER A 9 1.78 14.55 -6.80
C SER A 9 0.68 14.62 -5.73
N ALA A 10 -0.60 14.55 -6.14
CA ALA A 10 -1.74 14.76 -5.25
C ALA A 10 -1.81 13.75 -4.09
N PRO A 11 -1.63 12.42 -4.30
CA PRO A 11 -1.64 11.45 -3.19
C PRO A 11 -0.57 11.71 -2.14
N GLU A 12 0.63 12.08 -2.58
CA GLU A 12 1.73 12.38 -1.66
C GLU A 12 1.47 13.66 -0.88
N ALA A 13 1.00 14.70 -1.56
CA ALA A 13 0.65 15.97 -0.91
C ALA A 13 -0.45 15.77 0.16
N ALA A 14 -1.51 15.02 -0.18
CA ALA A 14 -2.60 14.70 0.73
C ALA A 14 -2.12 13.87 1.94
N TYR A 15 -1.25 12.89 1.71
CA TYR A 15 -0.66 12.10 2.80
C TYR A 15 0.20 12.97 3.74
N ARG A 16 1.01 13.87 3.18
CA ARG A 16 1.84 14.80 3.95
C ARG A 16 0.99 15.78 4.77
N ALA A 17 -0.11 16.26 4.22
CA ALA A 17 -1.08 17.10 4.94
C ALA A 17 -1.69 16.32 6.11
N LEU A 18 -2.19 15.10 5.87
CA LEU A 18 -2.72 14.22 6.92
C LEU A 18 -1.68 13.97 8.04
N ALA A 19 -0.43 13.71 7.67
CA ALA A 19 0.64 13.53 8.63
C ALA A 19 0.87 14.80 9.48
N LYS A 20 0.82 15.98 8.86
CA LYS A 20 0.95 17.26 9.57
C LYS A 20 -0.22 17.49 10.53
N ASP A 21 -1.44 17.18 10.12
CA ASP A 21 -2.65 17.35 10.94
C ASP A 21 -2.63 16.44 12.17
N HIS A 22 -2.10 15.22 12.04
CA HIS A 22 -1.84 14.33 13.17
C HIS A 22 -0.57 14.68 13.97
N GLY A 23 0.14 15.75 13.59
CA GLY A 23 1.43 16.14 14.17
C GLY A 23 2.52 15.10 13.96
N ALA A 24 2.33 14.14 13.05
CA ALA A 24 3.23 13.03 12.74
C ALA A 24 4.41 13.50 11.88
N THR A 25 5.26 14.34 12.46
CA THR A 25 6.55 14.73 11.86
C THR A 25 7.65 13.77 12.30
N ARG A 26 8.77 13.76 11.56
CA ARG A 26 9.90 12.84 11.76
C ARG A 26 10.41 12.77 13.20
N ASN A 27 10.29 13.86 13.97
CA ASN A 27 10.84 13.99 15.33
C ASN A 27 9.76 14.06 16.44
N SER A 28 8.48 14.00 16.08
CA SER A 28 7.38 14.25 17.03
C SER A 28 7.04 13.06 17.94
N GLY A 29 7.46 11.84 17.57
CA GLY A 29 6.97 10.59 18.18
C GLY A 29 5.50 10.27 17.87
N LYS A 30 4.73 11.22 17.34
CA LYS A 30 3.32 11.05 16.94
C LYS A 30 3.23 10.33 15.59
N ARG A 31 2.15 9.57 15.41
CA ARG A 31 1.86 8.82 14.18
C ARG A 31 0.40 8.98 13.80
N ILE A 32 0.12 8.90 12.50
CA ILE A 32 -1.25 8.70 12.01
C ILE A 32 -1.74 7.36 12.58
N PRO A 33 -2.95 7.27 13.14
CA PRO A 33 -3.48 6.00 13.62
C PRO A 33 -3.53 4.95 12.50
N ARG A 34 -3.05 3.75 12.80
CA ARG A 34 -3.05 2.63 11.84
C ARG A 34 -4.47 2.11 11.61
N GLY A 35 -4.71 1.55 10.43
CA GLY A 35 -6.03 1.07 9.99
C GLY A 35 -6.92 2.17 9.42
N GLN A 36 -6.34 3.35 9.14
CA GLN A 36 -7.01 4.43 8.40
C GLN A 36 -6.68 4.35 6.92
N VAL A 37 -7.62 4.83 6.10
CA VAL A 37 -7.45 4.97 4.65
C VAL A 37 -7.80 6.40 4.27
N GLN A 38 -6.94 7.04 3.47
CA GLN A 38 -7.24 8.31 2.83
C GLN A 38 -7.41 8.06 1.33
N PHE A 39 -8.58 8.40 0.79
CA PHE A 39 -8.87 8.34 -0.63
C PHE A 39 -8.56 9.69 -1.28
N VAL A 40 -7.87 9.66 -2.42
CA VAL A 40 -7.45 10.86 -3.15
C VAL A 40 -7.76 10.68 -4.62
N ASP A 41 -8.64 11.54 -5.15
CA ASP A 41 -8.91 11.60 -6.58
C ASP A 41 -7.64 11.96 -7.35
N CYS A 42 -7.34 11.15 -8.36
CA CYS A 42 -6.16 11.28 -9.19
C CYS A 42 -6.56 11.43 -10.65
N ARG A 43 -6.21 12.60 -11.20
CA ARG A 43 -6.30 12.83 -12.63
C ARG A 43 -4.97 12.47 -13.27
N ILE A 44 -4.97 11.49 -14.15
CA ILE A 44 -3.80 11.12 -14.95
C ILE A 44 -3.93 11.85 -16.30
N PRO A 45 -2.93 12.63 -16.74
CA PRO A 45 -2.95 13.24 -18.07
C PRO A 45 -3.13 12.18 -19.16
N ASP A 46 -3.91 12.51 -20.19
CA ASP A 46 -4.10 11.66 -21.38
C ASP A 46 -4.72 10.27 -21.12
N CYS A 47 -5.35 10.08 -19.96
CA CYS A 47 -6.16 8.90 -19.63
C CYS A 47 -7.60 9.33 -19.31
N ASP A 48 -8.58 8.76 -20.00
CA ASP A 48 -10.00 9.09 -19.81
C ASP A 48 -10.65 8.40 -18.59
N GLY A 49 -9.84 7.78 -17.72
CA GLY A 49 -10.30 7.08 -16.52
C GLY A 49 -10.40 7.97 -15.27
N HIS A 50 -11.33 7.63 -14.37
CA HIS A 50 -11.37 8.18 -13.01
C HIS A 50 -10.58 7.26 -12.08
N TYR A 51 -9.46 7.76 -11.56
CA TYR A 51 -8.60 7.01 -10.64
C TYR A 51 -8.69 7.59 -9.24
N ILE A 52 -8.73 6.70 -8.25
CA ILE A 52 -8.66 7.06 -6.83
C ILE A 52 -7.49 6.30 -6.22
N VAL A 53 -6.59 7.02 -5.56
CA VAL A 53 -5.51 6.40 -4.79
C VAL A 53 -5.93 6.26 -3.34
N ALA A 54 -5.81 5.05 -2.80
CA ALA A 54 -6.06 4.73 -1.40
C ALA A 54 -4.73 4.67 -0.62
N ASN A 55 -4.43 5.72 0.15
CA ASN A 55 -3.32 5.73 1.09
C ASN A 55 -3.70 4.93 2.33
N MET A 56 -3.27 3.67 2.43
CA MET A 56 -3.52 2.77 3.56
C MET A 56 -2.46 2.91 4.65
N ILE A 57 -2.88 3.24 5.88
CA ILE A 57 -1.97 3.40 7.03
C ILE A 57 -1.82 2.06 7.76
N ALA A 58 -0.98 1.18 7.23
CA ALA A 58 -0.84 -0.19 7.72
C ALA A 58 0.60 -0.61 8.10
N GLN A 59 1.53 0.35 8.20
CA GLN A 59 2.92 0.08 8.52
C GLN A 59 3.36 0.76 9.82
N ASN A 60 4.14 0.06 10.64
CA ASN A 60 4.72 0.56 11.89
C ASN A 60 6.08 1.25 11.64
N GLY A 61 6.03 2.49 11.14
CA GLY A 61 7.24 3.26 10.86
C GLY A 61 8.10 2.65 9.73
N LEU A 62 9.37 3.04 9.65
CA LEU A 62 10.27 2.68 8.54
C LEU A 62 11.54 1.93 8.97
N ASP A 63 11.89 1.95 10.26
CA ASP A 63 13.11 1.29 10.76
C ASP A 63 12.79 -0.11 11.27
N ARG A 64 13.22 -1.13 10.53
CA ARG A 64 13.07 -2.54 10.91
C ARG A 64 13.70 -2.88 12.26
N ARG A 65 14.73 -2.15 12.68
CA ARG A 65 15.39 -2.38 13.99
C ARG A 65 14.53 -1.91 15.16
N ALA A 66 13.53 -1.07 14.90
CA ALA A 66 12.63 -0.55 15.91
C ALA A 66 11.46 -1.51 16.22
N VAL A 67 11.32 -2.63 15.49
CA VAL A 67 10.22 -3.59 15.67
C VAL A 67 10.74 -5.02 15.86
N PRO A 68 10.06 -5.84 16.69
CA PRO A 68 10.37 -7.26 16.81
C PRO A 68 10.34 -7.95 15.44
N ASN A 69 11.31 -8.82 15.19
CA ASN A 69 11.42 -9.64 13.97
C ASN A 69 11.56 -8.86 12.65
N GLY A 70 11.72 -7.52 12.69
CA GLY A 70 11.89 -6.70 11.49
C GLY A 70 10.65 -6.56 10.59
N VAL A 71 9.48 -7.02 11.06
CA VAL A 71 8.21 -6.94 10.32
C VAL A 71 7.53 -5.62 10.65
N LEU A 72 7.48 -4.73 9.67
CA LEU A 72 6.89 -3.40 9.79
C LEU A 72 5.41 -3.39 9.40
N VAL A 73 4.92 -4.36 8.61
CA VAL A 73 3.49 -4.48 8.32
C VAL A 73 2.73 -4.80 9.60
N ASP A 74 1.66 -4.07 9.83
CA ASP A 74 0.65 -4.39 10.83
C ASP A 74 -0.52 -5.06 10.12
N TYR A 75 -0.61 -6.40 10.25
CA TYR A 75 -1.62 -7.19 9.55
C TYR A 75 -3.04 -6.80 9.94
N VAL A 76 -3.28 -6.50 11.22
CA VAL A 76 -4.62 -6.09 11.70
C VAL A 76 -5.01 -4.75 11.07
N ALA A 77 -4.07 -3.81 11.03
CA ALA A 77 -4.30 -2.54 10.36
C ALA A 77 -4.48 -2.70 8.84
N LEU A 78 -3.71 -3.58 8.21
CA LEU A 78 -3.81 -3.86 6.77
C LEU A 78 -5.17 -4.46 6.43
N GLU A 79 -5.63 -5.45 7.19
CA GLU A 79 -6.94 -6.07 7.02
C GLU A 79 -8.05 -5.02 7.06
N LYS A 80 -8.03 -4.17 8.08
CA LYS A 80 -9.00 -3.08 8.22
C LYS A 80 -8.94 -2.10 7.04
N CYS A 81 -7.74 -1.77 6.56
CA CYS A 81 -7.60 -0.90 5.40
C CYS A 81 -8.17 -1.54 4.13
N LEU A 82 -7.88 -2.84 3.90
CA LEU A 82 -8.42 -3.58 2.77
C LEU A 82 -9.95 -3.61 2.82
N ASP A 83 -10.54 -3.91 3.98
CA ASP A 83 -11.99 -3.88 4.16
C ASP A 83 -12.60 -2.52 3.77
N ILE A 84 -11.98 -1.41 4.20
CA ILE A 84 -12.44 -0.05 3.86
C ILE A 84 -12.31 0.22 2.36
N VAL A 85 -11.18 -0.17 1.75
CA VAL A 85 -10.93 0.04 0.30
C VAL A 85 -11.92 -0.74 -0.54
N PHE A 86 -12.09 -2.03 -0.26
CA PHE A 86 -12.96 -2.90 -1.04
C PHE A 86 -14.44 -2.54 -0.86
N ALA A 87 -14.88 -2.18 0.36
CA ALA A 87 -16.21 -1.65 0.59
C ALA A 87 -16.46 -0.38 -0.24
N ARG A 88 -15.52 0.57 -0.21
CA ARG A 88 -15.62 1.82 -0.98
C ARG A 88 -15.64 1.57 -2.49
N SER A 89 -14.86 0.60 -2.96
CA SER A 89 -14.82 0.21 -4.36
C SER A 89 -16.18 -0.34 -4.82
N ALA A 90 -16.79 -1.21 -4.01
CA ALA A 90 -18.12 -1.76 -4.27
C ALA A 90 -19.20 -0.67 -4.30
N GLU A 91 -19.16 0.30 -3.38
CA GLU A 91 -20.08 1.45 -3.35
C GLU A 91 -20.00 2.31 -4.63
N LEU A 92 -18.80 2.48 -5.17
CA LEU A 92 -18.55 3.33 -6.34
C LEU A 92 -18.63 2.57 -7.67
N GLY A 93 -18.66 1.24 -7.65
CA GLY A 93 -18.59 0.39 -8.84
C GLY A 93 -17.20 0.38 -9.50
N PHE A 94 -16.14 0.52 -8.70
CA PHE A 94 -14.75 0.57 -9.18
C PHE A 94 -14.06 -0.78 -9.01
N GLU A 95 -13.05 -1.03 -9.82
CA GLU A 95 -12.10 -2.13 -9.64
C GLU A 95 -10.92 -1.71 -8.75
N VAL A 96 -10.25 -2.68 -8.14
CA VAL A 96 -9.07 -2.44 -7.30
C VAL A 96 -7.79 -2.86 -8.04
N HIS A 97 -6.83 -1.94 -8.15
CA HIS A 97 -5.50 -2.22 -8.68
C HIS A 97 -4.45 -2.00 -7.61
N MET A 98 -3.51 -2.93 -7.46
CA MET A 98 -2.44 -2.82 -6.46
C MET A 98 -1.14 -3.49 -6.91
N PRO A 99 0.03 -3.04 -6.41
CA PRO A 99 1.29 -3.70 -6.73
C PRO A 99 1.40 -5.06 -6.06
N LYS A 100 1.92 -6.05 -6.80
CA LYS A 100 2.45 -7.29 -6.22
C LYS A 100 3.52 -6.93 -5.20
N GLY A 101 3.47 -7.60 -4.06
CA GLY A 101 4.41 -7.38 -2.98
C GLY A 101 4.10 -6.18 -2.06
N ILE A 102 2.87 -5.64 -2.11
CA ILE A 102 2.41 -4.69 -1.10
C ILE A 102 2.63 -5.28 0.30
N GLY A 103 3.31 -4.53 1.17
CA GLY A 103 3.66 -4.96 2.53
C GLY A 103 4.74 -6.06 2.65
N SER A 104 4.98 -6.90 1.65
CA SER A 104 5.94 -8.01 1.76
C SER A 104 7.39 -7.67 1.41
N GLY A 105 7.63 -6.55 0.71
CA GLY A 105 8.97 -6.08 0.37
C GLY A 105 9.72 -5.42 1.54
N LEU A 106 9.91 -4.10 1.47
CA LEU A 106 10.64 -3.35 2.50
C LEU A 106 9.98 -3.41 3.89
N ALA A 107 8.66 -3.65 3.95
CA ALA A 107 7.96 -3.79 5.21
C ALA A 107 8.03 -5.22 5.80
N GLY A 108 8.57 -6.21 5.08
CA GLY A 108 8.92 -7.53 5.62
C GLY A 108 7.74 -8.45 5.94
N GLY A 109 6.54 -8.15 5.44
CA GLY A 109 5.38 -9.02 5.57
C GLY A 109 5.50 -10.33 4.78
N ASN A 110 4.69 -11.32 5.12
CA ASN A 110 4.56 -12.57 4.40
C ASN A 110 3.59 -12.36 3.22
N ALA A 111 4.08 -12.60 2.00
CA ALA A 111 3.31 -12.34 0.79
C ALA A 111 2.05 -13.21 0.67
N GLU A 112 2.13 -14.50 1.01
CA GLU A 112 0.99 -15.44 0.95
C GLU A 112 -0.14 -15.00 1.88
N THR A 113 0.21 -14.58 3.10
CA THR A 113 -0.76 -14.06 4.08
C THR A 113 -1.46 -12.82 3.54
N ILE A 114 -0.69 -11.86 3.01
CA ILE A 114 -1.24 -10.61 2.46
C ILE A 114 -2.14 -10.89 1.25
N TYR A 115 -1.73 -11.78 0.35
CA TYR A 115 -2.55 -12.17 -0.79
C TYR A 115 -3.85 -12.86 -0.37
N GLY A 116 -3.80 -13.75 0.64
CA GLY A 116 -5.01 -14.34 1.22
C GLY A 116 -5.97 -13.29 1.80
N MET A 117 -5.45 -12.24 2.44
CA MET A 117 -6.27 -11.12 2.94
C MET A 117 -6.91 -10.33 1.80
N ILE A 118 -6.15 -10.04 0.74
CA ILE A 118 -6.66 -9.35 -0.45
C ILE A 118 -7.76 -10.17 -1.13
N GLU A 119 -7.55 -11.47 -1.34
CA GLU A 119 -8.56 -12.37 -1.91
C GLU A 119 -9.82 -12.44 -1.06
N THR A 120 -9.66 -12.49 0.26
CA THR A 120 -10.79 -12.52 1.20
C THR A 120 -11.62 -11.25 1.07
N ALA A 121 -10.99 -10.07 1.03
CA ALA A 121 -11.67 -8.80 0.86
C ALA A 121 -12.36 -8.71 -0.52
N ALA A 122 -11.66 -9.07 -1.60
CA ALA A 122 -12.23 -9.07 -2.94
C ALA A 122 -13.49 -9.95 -3.05
N LYS A 123 -13.43 -11.17 -2.50
CA LYS A 123 -14.59 -12.09 -2.44
C LYS A 123 -15.72 -11.56 -1.57
N LYS A 124 -15.40 -11.02 -0.40
CA LYS A 124 -16.37 -10.47 0.56
C LYS A 124 -17.21 -9.34 -0.03
N PHE A 125 -16.59 -8.47 -0.83
CA PHE A 125 -17.25 -7.29 -1.40
C PHE A 125 -17.62 -7.43 -2.87
N CYS A 126 -17.35 -8.58 -3.50
CA CYS A 126 -17.61 -8.85 -4.92
C CYS A 126 -16.99 -7.79 -5.86
N VAL A 127 -15.71 -7.50 -5.65
CA VAL A 127 -14.97 -6.49 -6.42
C VAL A 127 -13.78 -7.14 -7.11
N ASP A 128 -13.61 -6.84 -8.40
CA ASP A 128 -12.47 -7.32 -9.18
C ASP A 128 -11.17 -6.66 -8.70
N VAL A 129 -10.13 -7.48 -8.58
CA VAL A 129 -8.80 -7.05 -8.15
C VAL A 129 -7.72 -7.50 -9.12
N THR A 130 -6.85 -6.57 -9.51
CA THR A 130 -5.68 -6.85 -10.34
C THR A 130 -4.39 -6.54 -9.58
N LEU A 131 -3.49 -7.52 -9.52
CA LEU A 131 -2.16 -7.38 -8.92
C LEU A 131 -1.08 -7.13 -9.99
N TRP A 132 -0.47 -5.95 -9.97
CA TRP A 132 0.52 -5.52 -10.96
C TRP A 132 1.94 -5.83 -10.52
N GLU A 133 2.72 -6.47 -11.39
CA GLU A 133 4.16 -6.64 -11.16
C GLU A 133 4.93 -5.56 -11.92
N PHE A 134 5.80 -4.84 -11.22
CA PHE A 134 6.73 -3.95 -11.90
C PHE A 134 7.95 -4.76 -12.34
N ILE A 135 8.10 -4.92 -13.65
CA ILE A 135 9.28 -5.54 -14.25
C ILE A 135 10.22 -4.42 -14.67
N ASP A 136 11.32 -4.25 -13.95
CA ASP A 136 12.40 -3.38 -14.40
C ASP A 136 13.14 -4.07 -15.55
N SER A 137 12.87 -3.63 -16.79
CA SER A 137 13.53 -4.17 -17.99
C SER A 137 15.03 -3.85 -18.06
N SER A 138 15.55 -3.02 -17.15
CA SER A 138 16.99 -2.71 -17.03
C SER A 138 17.70 -3.46 -15.91
N ALA A 139 16.97 -4.14 -15.03
CA ALA A 139 17.57 -4.91 -13.93
C ALA A 139 18.14 -6.24 -14.45
N PRO A 140 19.36 -6.64 -14.02
CA PRO A 140 19.90 -7.95 -14.37
C PRO A 140 19.01 -9.06 -13.79
N PRO A 141 18.96 -10.25 -14.42
CA PRO A 141 18.17 -11.37 -13.94
C PRO A 141 18.46 -11.66 -12.47
N PHE A 142 17.43 -11.93 -11.66
CA PHE A 142 17.63 -12.34 -10.27
C PHE A 142 18.47 -13.63 -10.24
N VAL A 143 19.69 -13.52 -9.72
CA VAL A 143 20.56 -14.68 -9.45
C VAL A 143 20.38 -15.05 -7.97
N PRO A 144 19.72 -16.17 -7.64
CA PRO A 144 19.57 -16.59 -6.25
C PRO A 144 20.94 -16.79 -5.62
N LYS A 145 21.23 -16.10 -4.50
CA LYS A 145 22.44 -16.39 -3.74
C LYS A 145 22.33 -17.82 -3.20
N LYS A 146 23.24 -18.70 -3.63
CA LYS A 146 23.40 -20.03 -3.04
C LYS A 146 23.54 -19.86 -1.53
N ARG A 147 22.63 -20.45 -0.76
CA ARG A 147 22.77 -20.58 0.69
C ARG A 147 24.11 -21.29 0.94
N ARG A 148 25.03 -20.65 1.66
CA ARG A 148 26.18 -21.34 2.23
C ARG A 148 25.61 -22.27 3.30
N GLY A 149 25.80 -23.58 3.08
CA GLY A 149 25.50 -24.62 4.07
C GLY A 149 26.45 -24.55 5.26
#